data_AF-A0A4Y2HTD7-F1
#
_entry.id   AF-A0A4Y2HTD7-F1
#
_cell.length_a   1.000
_cell.length_b   1.000
_cell.length_c   1.000
_cell.angle_alpha   90.00
_cell.angle_beta   90.00
_cell.angle_gamma   90.00
#
_symmetry.space_group_name_H-M   'P 1'
#
loop_
_entity.id
_entity.type
_entity.pdbx_description
1 polymer ?
#
loop_
_entity_poly.entity_id
_entity_poly.type
_entity_poly.pdbx_seq_one_letter_code
_entity_poly.pdbx_strand_id
1 'polypeptide(L)'
;ASRTEDQLQSQLQALREQFNVRRSNLHDHVSQLEGLREEINLLSERKYELEKRISALSDEREGLNVSLEESSDRILLLERRNREQEQQLRLQQRDIDELRQTNSHLQNRLDVVLRRCGTPINGDKPSLFNEIEMSSQSSVEDELRSPSQCGRSKNPSLGFLEDEIECDDSDLALAMDTEDSWKFREELVPIYRQLRRLCEDLRRRRDNYSSADSGISHSPEEIRASEIRLGMLTSITKELGNLIEEAFLSQDDGMCQSCQSLAEDRETLEKVQKELQEKNEEIKRKTEDVSQLIAKLTLQETDLNALRESRDQLQSDLDNSALAKDQIVKKAWEVRDQAVARKNAVEIELARTRIDVMHINSQLMEAVQQKVELSQQLEQWKMDMEVLLDNQVKKKLKTQEQEDKKQKSQTDVSLDPPPTKRQNSKGKLFRLWR
;
A
#
# COMPACT_ATOMS: atom_id res chain seq x y z
N ALA A 1 101.05 -7.00 49.73
CA ALA A 1 100.69 -8.02 48.73
C ALA A 1 99.26 -8.50 48.97
N SER A 2 98.96 -9.32 49.99
CA SER A 2 97.57 -9.82 50.16
C SER A 2 96.55 -8.71 50.47
N ARG A 3 96.83 -7.79 51.41
CA ARG A 3 95.87 -6.69 51.70
C ARG A 3 95.52 -5.79 50.52
N THR A 4 96.49 -5.56 49.62
CA THR A 4 96.28 -4.76 48.40
C THR A 4 95.49 -5.56 47.35
N GLU A 5 95.70 -6.87 47.30
CA GLU A 5 94.96 -7.79 46.45
C GLU A 5 93.50 -7.93 46.89
N ASP A 6 93.25 -8.08 48.20
CA ASP A 6 91.91 -8.10 48.80
C ASP A 6 91.16 -6.79 48.52
N GLN A 7 91.84 -5.64 48.61
CA GLN A 7 91.26 -4.34 48.27
C GLN A 7 90.88 -4.25 46.79
N LEU A 8 91.75 -4.66 45.86
CA LEU A 8 91.44 -4.67 44.42
C LEU A 8 90.31 -5.64 44.08
N GLN A 9 90.25 -6.81 44.73
CA GLN A 9 89.13 -7.75 44.57
C GLN A 9 87.81 -7.15 45.03
N SER A 10 87.79 -6.46 46.18
CA SER A 10 86.59 -5.77 46.66
C SER A 10 86.12 -4.66 45.70
N GLN A 11 87.05 -3.91 45.11
CA GLN A 11 86.74 -2.87 44.13
C GLN A 11 86.21 -3.46 42.82
N LEU A 12 86.79 -4.56 42.34
CA LEU A 12 86.28 -5.28 41.15
C LEU A 12 84.89 -5.85 41.40
N GLN A 13 84.63 -6.39 42.58
CA GLN A 13 83.31 -6.89 42.96
C GLN A 13 82.28 -5.76 43.02
N ALA A 14 82.61 -4.63 43.65
CA ALA A 14 81.75 -3.45 43.67
C ALA A 14 81.45 -2.90 42.26
N LEU A 15 82.46 -2.87 41.38
CA LEU A 15 82.26 -2.46 39.98
C LEU A 15 81.36 -3.45 39.23
N ARG A 16 81.53 -4.76 39.41
CA ARG A 16 80.66 -5.79 38.81
C ARG A 16 79.22 -5.65 39.28
N GLU A 17 79.00 -5.41 40.56
CA GLU A 17 77.67 -5.15 41.13
C GLU A 17 77.06 -3.89 40.53
N GLN A 18 77.82 -2.79 40.44
CA GLN A 18 77.37 -1.56 39.78
C GLN A 18 77.01 -1.77 38.30
N PHE A 19 77.83 -2.52 37.55
CA PHE A 19 77.52 -2.87 36.15
C PHE A 19 76.27 -3.74 36.04
N ASN A 20 76.09 -4.70 36.94
CA ASN A 20 74.90 -5.55 36.96
C ASN A 20 73.62 -4.75 37.25
N VAL A 21 73.65 -3.82 38.21
CA VAL A 21 72.52 -2.94 38.50
C VAL A 21 72.21 -2.00 37.32
N ARG A 22 73.25 -1.42 36.69
CA ARG A 22 73.04 -0.60 35.48
C ARG A 22 72.44 -1.41 34.34
N ARG A 23 72.88 -2.67 34.18
CA ARG A 23 72.36 -3.58 33.16
C ARG A 23 70.90 -3.97 33.44
N SER A 24 70.52 -4.25 34.69
CA SER A 24 69.12 -4.54 35.04
C SER A 24 68.24 -3.32 34.82
N ASN A 25 68.65 -2.14 35.28
CA ASN A 25 67.88 -0.91 35.08
C ASN A 25 67.69 -0.59 33.59
N LEU A 26 68.74 -0.79 32.78
CA LEU A 26 68.63 -0.62 31.33
C LEU A 26 67.63 -1.61 30.73
N HIS A 27 67.64 -2.87 31.17
CA HIS A 27 66.69 -3.89 30.71
C HIS A 27 65.25 -3.52 31.09
N ASP A 28 65.02 -3.02 32.30
CA ASP A 28 63.70 -2.56 32.76
C ASP A 28 63.20 -1.38 31.92
N HIS A 29 64.08 -0.41 31.63
CA HIS A 29 63.75 0.71 30.75
C HIS A 29 63.43 0.26 29.32
N VAL A 30 64.18 -0.72 28.79
CA VAL A 30 63.91 -1.29 27.46
C VAL A 30 62.53 -1.97 27.46
N SER A 31 62.20 -2.76 28.48
CA SER A 31 60.89 -3.41 28.60
C SER A 31 59.74 -2.39 28.73
N GLN A 32 59.93 -1.31 29.48
CA GLN A 32 58.95 -0.21 29.54
C GLN A 32 58.75 0.47 28.19
N LEU A 33 59.83 0.70 27.44
CA LEU A 33 59.76 1.27 26.09
C LEU A 33 59.07 0.32 25.10
N GLU A 34 59.27 -1.00 25.23
CA GLU A 34 58.56 -2.01 24.44
C GLU A 34 57.06 -2.00 24.76
N GLY A 35 56.67 -1.96 26.04
CA GLY A 35 55.26 -1.86 26.43
C GLY A 35 54.57 -0.58 25.91
N LEU A 36 55.24 0.57 26.00
CA LEU A 36 54.71 1.82 25.44
C LEU A 36 54.59 1.77 23.90
N ARG A 37 55.51 1.08 23.20
CA ARG A 37 55.40 0.90 21.75
C ARG A 37 54.21 0.03 21.38
N GLU A 38 53.97 -1.05 22.13
CA GLU A 38 52.80 -1.91 21.92
C GLU A 38 51.49 -1.14 22.17
N GLU A 39 51.43 -0.34 23.24
CA GLU A 39 50.28 0.51 23.53
C GLU A 39 50.03 1.54 22.41
N ILE A 40 51.08 2.21 21.93
CA ILE A 40 50.98 3.14 20.80
C ILE A 40 50.47 2.41 19.55
N ASN A 41 50.94 1.19 19.27
CA ASN A 41 50.48 0.42 18.13
C ASN A 41 48.99 0.08 18.25
N LEU A 42 48.54 -0.43 19.39
CA LEU A 42 47.12 -0.75 19.64
C LEU A 42 46.23 0.50 19.51
N LEU A 43 46.68 1.64 20.07
CA LEU A 43 45.96 2.91 19.94
C LEU A 43 45.92 3.39 18.49
N SER A 44 47.00 3.18 17.72
CA SER A 44 47.05 3.57 16.31
C SER A 44 46.13 2.71 15.43
N GLU A 45 46.05 1.40 15.68
CA GLU A 45 45.11 0.50 15.01
C GLU A 45 43.67 0.89 15.34
N ARG A 46 43.38 1.14 16.63
CA ARG A 46 42.05 1.56 17.05
C ARG A 46 41.65 2.91 16.45
N LYS A 47 42.59 3.85 16.36
CA LYS A 47 42.39 5.12 15.67
C LYS A 47 42.05 4.89 14.19
N TYR A 48 42.80 4.04 13.50
CA TYR A 48 42.55 3.70 12.10
C TYR A 48 41.17 3.07 11.88
N GLU A 49 40.74 2.15 12.74
CA GLU A 49 39.39 1.56 12.69
C GLU A 49 38.28 2.62 12.86
N LEU A 50 38.47 3.55 13.80
CA LEU A 50 37.53 4.64 14.03
C LEU A 50 37.49 5.60 12.83
N GLU A 51 38.64 5.96 12.26
CA GLU A 51 38.72 6.77 11.04
C GLU A 51 38.00 6.10 9.87
N LYS A 52 38.20 4.79 9.68
CA LYS A 52 37.48 4.01 8.65
C LYS A 52 35.97 4.01 8.88
N ARG A 53 35.52 3.86 10.13
CA ARG A 53 34.10 3.89 10.48
C ARG A 53 33.49 5.27 10.27
N ILE A 54 34.23 6.34 10.57
CA ILE A 54 33.81 7.72 10.31
C ILE A 54 33.67 7.96 8.80
N SER A 55 34.63 7.48 7.99
CA SER A 55 34.55 7.58 6.52
C SER A 55 33.30 6.89 5.99
N ALA A 56 33.04 5.63 6.39
CA ALA A 56 31.87 4.89 5.92
C ALA A 56 30.54 5.59 6.30
N LEU A 57 30.44 6.12 7.53
CA LEU A 57 29.27 6.89 7.95
C LEU A 57 29.14 8.23 7.19
N SER A 58 30.25 8.84 6.78
CA SER A 58 30.23 10.04 5.93
C SER A 58 29.68 9.72 4.55
N ASP A 59 30.11 8.61 3.96
CA ASP A 59 29.64 8.14 2.65
C ASP A 59 28.14 7.79 2.69
N GLU A 60 27.69 7.10 3.74
CA GLU A 60 26.27 6.81 3.97
C GLU A 60 25.45 8.09 4.13
N ARG A 61 25.95 9.07 4.90
CA ARG A 61 25.30 10.39 5.06
C ARG A 61 25.18 11.10 3.72
N GLU A 62 26.22 11.10 2.90
CA GLU A 62 26.23 11.73 1.59
C GLU A 62 25.25 11.04 0.63
N GLY A 63 25.19 9.71 0.62
CA GLY A 63 24.20 8.95 -0.16
C GLY A 63 22.75 9.24 0.25
N LEU A 64 22.49 9.36 1.56
CA LEU A 64 21.18 9.78 2.07
C LEU A 64 20.86 11.23 1.70
N ASN A 65 21.85 12.12 1.70
CA ASN A 65 21.66 13.51 1.31
C ASN A 65 21.25 13.65 -0.17
N VAL A 66 21.89 12.89 -1.07
CA VAL A 66 21.50 12.85 -2.49
C VAL A 66 20.07 12.33 -2.64
N SER A 67 19.71 11.24 -1.97
CA SER A 67 18.33 10.71 -1.98
C SER A 67 17.31 11.73 -1.47
N LEU A 68 17.68 12.51 -0.45
CA LEU A 68 16.84 13.56 0.10
C LEU A 68 16.64 14.71 -0.90
N GLU A 69 17.71 15.14 -1.58
CA GLU A 69 17.65 16.15 -2.64
C GLU A 69 16.74 15.69 -3.79
N GLU A 70 16.90 14.46 -4.28
CA GLU A 70 16.04 13.88 -5.32
C GLU A 70 14.56 13.82 -4.91
N SER A 71 14.29 13.42 -3.65
CA SER A 71 12.92 13.41 -3.12
C SER A 71 12.34 14.83 -3.00
N SER A 72 13.17 15.81 -2.63
CA SER A 72 12.77 17.22 -2.51
C SER A 72 12.43 17.81 -3.88
N ASP A 73 13.24 17.53 -4.91
CA ASP A 73 12.97 17.93 -6.29
C ASP A 73 11.68 17.29 -6.82
N ARG A 74 11.45 16.01 -6.51
CA ARG A 74 10.20 15.32 -6.85
C ARG A 74 8.99 15.98 -6.19
N ILE A 75 9.09 16.36 -4.91
CA ILE A 75 8.03 17.08 -4.21
C ILE A 75 7.76 18.43 -4.89
N LEU A 76 8.81 19.20 -5.21
CA LEU A 76 8.66 20.51 -5.87
C LEU A 76 7.96 20.38 -7.24
N LEU A 77 8.28 19.35 -8.02
CA LEU A 77 7.61 19.07 -9.29
C LEU A 77 6.13 18.71 -9.10
N LEU A 78 5.82 17.87 -8.12
CA LEU A 78 4.44 17.48 -7.81
C LEU A 78 3.62 18.67 -7.30
N GLU A 79 4.20 19.52 -6.44
CA GLU A 79 3.56 20.74 -5.98
C GLU A 79 3.28 21.70 -7.14
N ARG A 80 4.22 21.86 -8.09
CA ARG A 80 4.00 22.68 -9.28
C ARG A 80 2.83 22.14 -10.11
N ARG A 81 2.84 20.83 -10.41
CA ARG A 81 1.75 20.18 -11.15
C ARG A 81 0.40 20.31 -10.44
N ASN A 82 0.38 20.18 -9.12
CA ASN A 82 -0.85 20.34 -8.34
C ASN A 82 -1.38 21.79 -8.43
N ARG A 83 -0.51 22.80 -8.31
CA ARG A 83 -0.90 24.21 -8.50
C ARG A 83 -1.44 24.48 -9.90
N GLU A 84 -0.85 23.89 -10.93
CA GLU A 84 -1.33 23.98 -12.32
C GLU A 84 -2.71 23.33 -12.49
N GLN A 85 -2.91 22.13 -11.94
CA GLN A 85 -4.19 21.44 -11.95
C GLN A 85 -5.28 22.21 -11.19
N GLU A 86 -4.96 22.78 -10.02
CA GLU A 86 -5.87 23.66 -9.28
C GLU A 86 -6.25 24.90 -10.08
N GLN A 87 -5.30 25.52 -10.79
CA GLN A 87 -5.59 26.65 -11.67
C GLN A 87 -6.51 26.24 -12.82
N GLN A 88 -6.29 25.08 -13.43
CA GLN A 88 -7.13 24.54 -14.50
C GLN A 88 -8.56 24.27 -14.01
N LEU A 89 -8.72 23.65 -12.83
CA LEU A 89 -10.02 23.43 -12.21
C LEU A 89 -10.75 24.76 -11.92
N ARG A 90 -10.04 25.77 -11.43
CA ARG A 90 -10.62 27.12 -11.21
C ARG A 90 -11.08 27.78 -12.51
N LEU A 91 -10.35 27.61 -13.60
CA LEU A 91 -10.75 28.12 -14.91
C LEU A 91 -12.01 27.39 -15.41
N GLN A 92 -12.00 26.06 -15.40
CA GLN A 92 -13.15 25.26 -15.80
C GLN A 92 -14.40 25.57 -14.96
N GLN A 93 -14.24 25.82 -13.66
CA GLN A 93 -15.35 26.22 -12.80
C GLN A 93 -15.94 27.57 -13.22
N ARG A 94 -15.10 28.56 -13.57
CA ARG A 94 -15.56 29.85 -14.10
C ARG A 94 -16.30 29.67 -15.42
N ASP A 95 -15.76 28.87 -16.34
CA ASP A 95 -16.40 28.60 -17.63
C ASP A 95 -17.78 27.95 -17.44
N ILE A 96 -17.90 26.99 -16.50
CA ILE A 96 -19.19 26.37 -16.15
C ILE A 96 -20.16 27.41 -15.59
N ASP A 97 -19.71 28.31 -14.71
CA ASP A 97 -20.55 29.34 -14.13
C ASP A 97 -21.02 30.37 -15.18
N GLU A 98 -20.15 30.74 -16.14
CA GLU A 98 -20.49 31.59 -17.28
C GLU A 98 -21.51 30.92 -18.21
N LEU A 99 -21.31 29.63 -18.54
CA LEU A 99 -22.26 28.84 -19.33
C LEU A 99 -23.61 28.70 -18.62
N ARG A 100 -23.62 28.50 -17.29
CA ARG A 100 -24.86 28.46 -16.50
C ARG A 100 -25.59 29.80 -16.49
N GLN A 101 -24.86 30.91 -16.36
CA GLN A 101 -25.44 32.26 -16.41
C GLN A 101 -26.03 32.57 -17.79
N THR A 102 -25.30 32.26 -18.87
CA THR A 102 -25.81 32.47 -20.24
C THR A 102 -27.01 31.59 -20.54
N ASN A 103 -27.00 30.32 -20.12
CA ASN A 103 -28.15 29.43 -20.27
C ASN A 103 -29.37 29.94 -19.49
N SER A 104 -29.20 30.35 -18.22
CA SER A 104 -30.26 30.99 -17.44
C SER A 104 -30.81 32.26 -18.12
N HIS A 105 -29.94 33.09 -18.70
CA HIS A 105 -30.36 34.27 -19.45
C HIS A 105 -31.18 33.90 -20.70
N LEU A 106 -30.74 32.90 -21.47
CA LEU A 106 -31.47 32.39 -22.63
C LEU A 106 -32.83 31.80 -22.24
N GLN A 107 -32.89 31.04 -21.15
CA GLN A 107 -34.12 30.48 -20.61
C GLN A 107 -35.12 31.58 -20.20
N ASN A 108 -34.66 32.62 -19.51
CA ASN A 108 -35.50 33.79 -19.20
C ASN A 108 -36.02 34.49 -20.46
N ARG A 109 -35.21 34.58 -21.53
CA ARG A 109 -35.65 35.15 -22.81
C ARG A 109 -36.70 34.28 -23.49
N LEU A 110 -36.54 32.97 -23.46
CA LEU A 110 -37.54 32.02 -23.95
C LEU A 110 -38.85 32.17 -23.18
N ASP A 111 -38.82 32.26 -21.86
CA ASP A 111 -40.01 32.46 -21.03
C ASP A 111 -40.75 33.77 -21.37
N VAL A 112 -40.02 34.86 -21.61
CA VAL A 112 -40.61 36.14 -22.02
C VAL A 112 -41.26 36.04 -23.41
N VAL A 113 -40.62 35.34 -24.36
CA VAL A 113 -41.19 35.10 -25.70
C VAL A 113 -42.43 34.21 -25.60
N LEU A 114 -42.38 33.14 -24.81
CA LEU A 114 -43.51 32.24 -24.56
C LEU A 114 -44.70 33.02 -23.97
N ARG A 115 -44.44 33.90 -23.00
CA ARG A 115 -45.47 34.79 -22.42
C ARG A 115 -46.01 35.84 -23.41
N ARG A 116 -45.19 36.33 -24.34
CA ARG A 116 -45.62 37.29 -25.38
C ARG A 116 -46.42 36.62 -26.50
N CYS A 117 -46.12 35.38 -26.84
CA CYS A 117 -46.89 34.58 -27.79
C CYS A 117 -48.17 33.99 -27.18
N GLY A 118 -48.28 33.92 -25.84
CA GLY A 118 -49.49 33.53 -25.14
C GLY A 118 -50.52 34.66 -25.07
N THR A 119 -51.40 34.78 -26.06
CA THR A 119 -52.65 35.56 -25.92
C THR A 119 -53.61 34.88 -24.93
N PRO A 120 -54.32 35.61 -24.06
CA PRO A 120 -55.31 35.03 -23.16
C PRO A 120 -56.60 34.78 -23.95
N ILE A 121 -56.82 33.53 -24.37
CA ILE A 121 -58.14 33.10 -24.84
C ILE A 121 -58.86 32.47 -23.64
N ASN A 122 -59.89 33.19 -23.18
CA ASN A 122 -60.91 32.69 -22.26
C ASN A 122 -61.46 31.35 -22.77
N GLY A 123 -61.57 30.37 -21.87
CA GLY A 123 -62.37 29.18 -22.10
C GLY A 123 -61.65 27.91 -21.68
N ASP A 124 -62.19 27.31 -20.63
CA ASP A 124 -61.89 25.95 -20.16
C ASP A 124 -61.71 24.97 -21.30
N LYS A 125 -60.45 24.56 -21.52
CA LYS A 125 -59.99 23.29 -22.09
C LYS A 125 -58.45 23.27 -21.98
N PRO A 126 -57.84 22.26 -21.35
CA PRO A 126 -56.40 22.09 -21.46
C PRO A 126 -56.08 21.87 -22.94
N SER A 127 -55.25 22.75 -23.49
CA SER A 127 -54.74 22.63 -24.85
C SER A 127 -53.95 21.33 -24.98
N LEU A 128 -54.26 20.53 -26.00
CA LEU A 128 -53.64 19.25 -26.38
C LEU A 128 -52.10 19.29 -26.35
N PHE A 129 -51.51 20.48 -26.49
CA PHE A 129 -50.07 20.70 -26.41
C PHE A 129 -49.48 20.38 -25.02
N ASN A 130 -50.24 20.62 -23.94
CA ASN A 130 -49.80 20.36 -22.56
C ASN A 130 -49.93 18.87 -22.17
N GLU A 131 -50.76 18.09 -22.87
CA GLU A 131 -50.84 16.62 -22.70
C GLU A 131 -49.75 15.88 -23.50
N ILE A 132 -49.34 16.41 -24.65
CA ILE A 132 -48.26 15.81 -25.47
C ILE A 132 -46.87 16.07 -24.84
N GLU A 133 -46.68 17.22 -24.18
CA GLU A 133 -45.41 17.58 -23.54
C GLU A 133 -45.13 16.77 -22.25
N MET A 134 -46.16 16.17 -21.64
CA MET A 134 -46.01 15.23 -20.51
C MET A 134 -45.85 13.76 -20.95
N SER A 135 -45.92 13.47 -22.26
CA SER A 135 -45.69 12.13 -22.83
C SER A 135 -44.40 12.03 -23.63
N SER A 136 -43.57 13.08 -23.67
CA SER A 136 -42.35 13.11 -24.49
C SER A 136 -41.20 13.88 -23.85
N GLN A 137 -40.82 13.49 -22.62
CA GLN A 137 -39.46 13.66 -22.13
C GLN A 137 -38.96 12.37 -21.45
N SER A 138 -38.37 11.49 -22.24
CA SER A 138 -37.02 11.04 -21.93
C SER A 138 -36.21 10.99 -23.23
N SER A 139 -34.96 11.45 -23.11
CA SER A 139 -33.88 11.34 -24.09
C SER A 139 -33.68 12.51 -25.06
N VAL A 140 -33.05 13.54 -24.49
CA VAL A 140 -31.87 14.27 -24.96
C VAL A 140 -31.30 13.95 -26.36
N GLU A 141 -31.18 15.05 -27.10
CA GLU A 141 -30.01 15.57 -27.84
C GLU A 141 -29.17 14.69 -28.78
N ASP A 142 -29.07 15.28 -29.97
CA ASP A 142 -28.31 14.99 -31.17
C ASP A 142 -26.97 15.77 -31.12
N GLU A 143 -25.84 15.12 -31.44
CA GLU A 143 -24.67 15.70 -32.17
C GLU A 143 -23.45 14.75 -32.18
N LEU A 144 -23.23 14.03 -33.29
CA LEU A 144 -22.12 14.25 -34.24
C LEU A 144 -21.75 13.01 -35.11
N ARG A 145 -21.59 13.33 -36.40
CA ARG A 145 -20.77 12.70 -37.48
C ARG A 145 -21.33 11.55 -38.34
N SER A 146 -21.61 11.94 -39.59
CA SER A 146 -21.54 11.18 -40.87
C SER A 146 -20.19 10.42 -41.06
N PRO A 147 -19.98 9.55 -42.10
CA PRO A 147 -20.74 9.37 -43.36
C PRO A 147 -21.05 7.90 -43.74
N SER A 148 -22.01 7.56 -44.61
CA SER A 148 -21.82 7.57 -46.08
C SER A 148 -23.03 6.93 -46.80
N GLN A 149 -23.40 7.50 -47.96
CA GLN A 149 -23.75 6.87 -49.26
C GLN A 149 -24.74 5.68 -49.27
N CYS A 150 -25.81 5.58 -50.07
CA CYS A 150 -26.22 6.15 -51.37
C CYS A 150 -27.77 6.23 -51.37
N GLY A 151 -28.42 7.27 -51.90
CA GLY A 151 -28.77 7.39 -53.33
C GLY A 151 -29.60 6.18 -53.81
N ARG A 152 -30.86 6.25 -54.23
CA ARG A 152 -31.51 7.29 -55.05
C ARG A 152 -33.01 6.99 -55.16
N SER A 153 -33.84 8.03 -55.09
CA SER A 153 -35.28 8.04 -55.38
C SER A 153 -35.58 7.81 -56.87
N LYS A 154 -36.79 7.29 -57.17
CA LYS A 154 -37.90 8.02 -57.83
C LYS A 154 -39.05 7.07 -58.22
N ASN A 155 -40.20 7.24 -57.56
CA ASN A 155 -41.57 7.53 -58.07
C ASN A 155 -42.16 6.89 -59.37
N PRO A 156 -43.51 6.91 -59.52
CA PRO A 156 -44.30 5.72 -59.87
C PRO A 156 -45.03 5.75 -61.24
N SER A 157 -45.72 4.64 -61.51
CA SER A 157 -47.00 4.50 -62.25
C SER A 157 -47.00 4.18 -63.76
N LEU A 158 -47.92 3.26 -64.09
CA LEU A 158 -48.72 3.12 -65.33
C LEU A 158 -48.17 2.32 -66.52
N GLY A 159 -48.95 1.30 -66.95
CA GLY A 159 -49.24 1.05 -68.37
C GLY A 159 -48.87 -0.32 -68.97
N PHE A 160 -49.90 -1.18 -69.12
CA PHE A 160 -50.41 -1.71 -70.40
C PHE A 160 -49.63 -2.78 -71.23
N LEU A 161 -50.39 -3.87 -71.55
CA LEU A 161 -50.30 -4.86 -72.66
C LEU A 161 -49.05 -5.76 -72.76
N GLU A 162 -49.11 -7.00 -73.24
CA GLU A 162 -50.09 -7.92 -73.82
C GLU A 162 -49.36 -9.29 -73.84
N ASP A 163 -50.04 -10.43 -73.73
CA ASP A 163 -49.65 -11.58 -74.56
C ASP A 163 -50.77 -12.63 -74.63
N GLU A 164 -50.93 -13.13 -75.85
CA GLU A 164 -51.97 -14.00 -76.37
C GLU A 164 -51.87 -15.44 -75.83
N ILE A 165 -52.96 -16.19 -75.92
CA ILE A 165 -53.06 -17.41 -76.74
C ILE A 165 -54.54 -17.84 -76.78
N GLU A 166 -55.06 -17.71 -77.99
CA GLU A 166 -56.32 -18.21 -78.51
C GLU A 166 -56.18 -19.71 -78.83
N CYS A 167 -57.20 -20.52 -78.55
CA CYS A 167 -57.43 -21.78 -79.26
C CYS A 167 -58.92 -22.11 -79.26
N ASP A 168 -59.37 -22.41 -80.48
CA ASP A 168 -60.70 -22.24 -81.04
C ASP A 168 -61.66 -23.41 -80.75
N ASP A 169 -62.94 -23.10 -80.88
CA ASP A 169 -64.09 -24.02 -80.87
C ASP A 169 -64.03 -25.05 -82.01
N SER A 170 -64.68 -26.21 -81.83
CA SER A 170 -65.52 -26.82 -82.89
C SER A 170 -66.29 -28.05 -82.40
N ASP A 171 -67.61 -27.91 -82.46
CA ASP A 171 -68.61 -28.98 -82.53
C ASP A 171 -68.27 -30.04 -83.58
N LEU A 172 -68.53 -31.33 -83.28
CA LEU A 172 -68.94 -32.27 -84.33
C LEU A 172 -69.75 -33.44 -83.81
N ALA A 173 -70.67 -33.86 -84.66
CA ALA A 173 -71.85 -34.65 -84.39
C ALA A 173 -71.65 -36.18 -84.52
N LEU A 174 -72.55 -36.91 -83.85
CA LEU A 174 -73.17 -38.20 -84.23
C LEU A 174 -72.40 -39.54 -84.16
N ALA A 175 -73.00 -40.40 -83.33
CA ALA A 175 -73.46 -41.77 -83.60
C ALA A 175 -72.56 -42.99 -83.22
N MET A 176 -73.22 -43.87 -82.46
CA MET A 176 -73.01 -45.31 -82.26
C MET A 176 -71.85 -45.77 -81.36
N ASP A 177 -72.21 -46.23 -80.15
CA ASP A 177 -72.20 -47.68 -79.85
C ASP A 177 -73.18 -47.99 -78.70
N THR A 178 -74.16 -48.86 -78.96
CA THR A 178 -75.24 -49.20 -78.00
C THR A 178 -74.79 -50.11 -76.85
N GLU A 179 -73.56 -50.63 -76.89
CA GLU A 179 -72.97 -51.39 -75.78
C GLU A 179 -72.31 -50.50 -74.73
N ASP A 180 -71.68 -49.39 -75.14
CA ASP A 180 -71.07 -48.43 -74.21
C ASP A 180 -72.13 -47.62 -73.45
N SER A 181 -73.31 -47.44 -74.05
CA SER A 181 -74.47 -46.86 -73.35
C SER A 181 -74.95 -47.70 -72.16
N TRP A 182 -74.71 -49.03 -72.14
CA TRP A 182 -75.12 -49.89 -71.02
C TRP A 182 -74.05 -49.90 -69.91
N LYS A 183 -72.76 -49.91 -70.28
CA LYS A 183 -71.65 -49.74 -69.33
C LYS A 183 -71.68 -48.37 -68.64
N PHE A 184 -71.95 -47.31 -69.38
CA PHE A 184 -72.16 -45.96 -68.82
C PHE A 184 -73.35 -45.91 -67.85
N ARG A 185 -74.45 -46.62 -68.15
CA ARG A 185 -75.60 -46.75 -67.23
C ARG A 185 -75.24 -47.54 -65.97
N GLU A 186 -74.35 -48.53 -66.06
CA GLU A 186 -73.86 -49.30 -64.92
C GLU A 186 -72.96 -48.44 -63.99
N GLU A 187 -72.14 -47.56 -64.55
CA GLU A 187 -71.33 -46.58 -63.79
C GLU A 187 -72.16 -45.45 -63.13
N LEU A 188 -73.33 -45.12 -63.68
CA LEU A 188 -74.23 -44.13 -63.09
C LEU A 188 -74.93 -44.62 -61.81
N VAL A 189 -75.13 -45.93 -61.64
CA VAL A 189 -75.78 -46.51 -60.45
C VAL A 189 -75.01 -46.22 -59.14
N PRO A 190 -73.67 -46.43 -59.04
CA PRO A 190 -72.92 -46.09 -57.84
C PRO A 190 -72.86 -44.59 -57.56
N ILE A 191 -72.76 -43.75 -58.61
CA ILE A 191 -72.77 -42.28 -58.48
C ILE A 191 -74.10 -41.81 -57.89
N TYR A 192 -75.22 -42.32 -58.41
CA TYR A 192 -76.55 -42.02 -57.89
C TYR A 192 -76.71 -42.47 -56.43
N ARG A 193 -76.20 -43.65 -56.05
CA ARG A 193 -76.18 -44.12 -54.65
C ARG A 193 -75.36 -43.22 -53.73
N GLN A 194 -74.20 -42.74 -54.19
CA GLN A 194 -73.35 -41.86 -53.39
C GLN A 194 -73.97 -40.48 -53.21
N LEU A 195 -74.56 -39.92 -54.27
CA LEU A 195 -75.33 -38.67 -54.19
C LEU A 195 -76.53 -38.79 -53.24
N ARG A 196 -77.27 -39.91 -53.28
CA ARG A 196 -78.40 -40.13 -52.36
C ARG A 196 -77.96 -40.23 -50.90
N ARG A 197 -76.83 -40.91 -50.63
CA ARG A 197 -76.20 -40.95 -49.29
C ARG A 197 -75.79 -39.56 -48.82
N LEU A 198 -75.20 -38.74 -49.70
CA LEU A 198 -74.83 -37.36 -49.35
C LEU A 198 -76.08 -36.50 -49.05
N CYS A 199 -77.17 -36.65 -49.81
CA CYS A 199 -78.44 -36.01 -49.48
C CYS A 199 -78.98 -36.45 -48.11
N GLU A 200 -78.90 -37.75 -47.79
CA GLU A 200 -79.32 -38.30 -46.49
C GLU A 200 -78.42 -37.84 -45.34
N ASP A 201 -77.11 -37.73 -45.55
CA ASP A 201 -76.16 -37.21 -44.57
C ASP A 201 -76.37 -35.71 -44.31
N LEU A 202 -76.68 -34.92 -45.34
CA LEU A 202 -77.04 -33.51 -45.20
C LEU A 202 -78.38 -33.33 -44.48
N ARG A 203 -79.38 -34.16 -44.79
CA ARG A 203 -80.64 -34.21 -44.03
C ARG A 203 -80.39 -34.59 -42.57
N ARG A 204 -79.56 -35.59 -42.28
CA ARG A 204 -79.17 -35.95 -40.90
C ARG A 204 -78.45 -34.81 -40.17
N ARG A 205 -77.54 -34.09 -40.84
CA ARG A 205 -76.88 -32.92 -40.24
C ARG A 205 -77.85 -31.79 -39.92
N ARG A 206 -78.84 -31.56 -40.78
CA ARG A 206 -79.95 -30.64 -40.52
C ARG A 206 -80.83 -31.12 -39.36
N ASP A 207 -81.23 -32.38 -39.39
CA ASP A 207 -82.16 -32.96 -38.43
C ASP A 207 -81.50 -33.22 -37.05
N ASN A 208 -80.16 -33.29 -36.97
CA ASN A 208 -79.40 -33.32 -35.71
C ASN A 208 -79.54 -32.04 -34.86
N TYR A 209 -80.11 -30.96 -35.41
CA TYR A 209 -80.51 -29.77 -34.64
C TYR A 209 -81.95 -29.85 -34.11
N SER A 210 -82.71 -30.91 -34.44
CA SER A 210 -84.06 -31.16 -33.92
C SER A 210 -84.11 -32.49 -33.17
N SER A 211 -84.13 -32.39 -31.84
CA SER A 211 -84.19 -33.50 -30.89
C SER A 211 -85.26 -34.56 -31.20
N ALA A 212 -84.82 -35.81 -31.12
CA ALA A 212 -85.55 -37.03 -30.74
C ALA A 212 -86.61 -37.63 -31.70
N ASP A 213 -86.50 -38.95 -31.77
CA ASP A 213 -87.54 -39.94 -32.00
C ASP A 213 -87.70 -40.53 -33.43
N SER A 214 -87.87 -41.84 -33.42
CA SER A 214 -88.22 -42.75 -34.51
C SER A 214 -87.19 -42.99 -35.63
N GLY A 215 -86.42 -44.06 -35.42
CA GLY A 215 -85.92 -44.84 -36.53
C GLY A 215 -87.07 -45.42 -37.34
N ILE A 216 -87.10 -45.08 -38.63
CA ILE A 216 -87.35 -45.96 -39.78
C ILE A 216 -86.49 -45.36 -40.89
N SER A 217 -85.28 -45.89 -41.11
CA SER A 217 -84.59 -45.65 -42.39
C SER A 217 -85.20 -46.63 -43.39
N HIS A 218 -85.91 -46.09 -44.36
CA HIS A 218 -86.44 -46.85 -45.49
C HIS A 218 -85.32 -47.69 -46.12
N SER A 219 -85.62 -48.98 -46.29
CA SER A 219 -84.83 -49.94 -47.07
C SER A 219 -84.30 -49.30 -48.36
N PRO A 220 -83.02 -49.51 -48.74
CA PRO A 220 -82.51 -49.03 -50.02
C PRO A 220 -83.30 -49.70 -51.13
N GLU A 221 -84.06 -48.93 -51.90
CA GLU A 221 -84.69 -49.39 -53.12
C GLU A 221 -83.58 -49.73 -54.11
N GLU A 222 -83.34 -51.02 -54.35
CA GLU A 222 -82.30 -51.54 -55.24
C GLU A 222 -82.63 -51.21 -56.70
N ILE A 223 -82.35 -49.98 -57.11
CA ILE A 223 -82.52 -49.54 -58.51
C ILE A 223 -81.48 -50.27 -59.37
N ARG A 224 -81.96 -51.16 -60.26
CA ARG A 224 -81.11 -51.82 -61.27
C ARG A 224 -80.78 -50.84 -62.41
N ALA A 225 -79.69 -51.08 -63.14
CA ALA A 225 -79.26 -50.23 -64.27
C ALA A 225 -80.36 -49.98 -65.33
N SER A 226 -81.33 -50.91 -65.43
CA SER A 226 -82.51 -50.83 -66.30
C SER A 226 -83.59 -49.84 -65.86
N GLU A 227 -83.57 -49.33 -64.63
CA GLU A 227 -84.64 -48.49 -64.05
C GLU A 227 -84.28 -47.00 -63.99
N ILE A 228 -83.03 -46.63 -64.32
CA ILE A 228 -82.59 -45.23 -64.36
C ILE A 228 -83.22 -44.54 -65.57
N ARG A 229 -84.31 -43.80 -65.35
CA ARG A 229 -84.91 -42.92 -66.37
C ARG A 229 -84.12 -41.61 -66.50
N LEU A 230 -84.13 -41.02 -67.70
CA LEU A 230 -83.63 -39.66 -67.92
C LEU A 230 -84.32 -38.70 -66.93
N GLY A 231 -83.53 -38.05 -66.07
CA GLY A 231 -84.01 -37.09 -65.07
C GLY A 231 -83.86 -37.49 -63.60
N MET A 232 -83.61 -38.76 -63.26
CA MET A 232 -83.44 -39.17 -61.85
C MET A 232 -82.16 -38.62 -61.22
N LEU A 233 -81.01 -38.68 -61.93
CA LEU A 233 -79.78 -38.02 -61.47
C LEU A 233 -79.97 -36.51 -61.35
N THR A 234 -80.64 -35.89 -62.33
CA THR A 234 -80.92 -34.46 -62.34
C THR A 234 -81.77 -34.03 -61.14
N SER A 235 -82.71 -34.88 -60.72
CA SER A 235 -83.53 -34.68 -59.52
C SER A 235 -82.69 -34.74 -58.24
N ILE A 236 -81.83 -35.76 -58.09
CA ILE A 236 -80.99 -35.87 -56.90
C ILE A 236 -79.90 -34.79 -56.86
N THR A 237 -79.31 -34.39 -57.99
CA THR A 237 -78.36 -33.27 -58.01
C THR A 237 -79.04 -31.95 -57.70
N LYS A 238 -80.30 -31.74 -58.13
CA LYS A 238 -81.09 -30.57 -57.72
C LYS A 238 -81.45 -30.62 -56.24
N GLU A 239 -81.78 -31.80 -55.71
CA GLU A 239 -82.04 -31.99 -54.30
C GLU A 239 -80.80 -31.76 -53.43
N LEU A 240 -79.63 -32.27 -53.86
CA LEU A 240 -78.35 -32.01 -53.22
C LEU A 240 -78.00 -30.51 -53.30
N GLY A 241 -78.21 -29.88 -54.46
CA GLY A 241 -78.04 -28.45 -54.65
C GLY A 241 -78.92 -27.64 -53.70
N ASN A 242 -80.21 -27.96 -53.60
CA ASN A 242 -81.14 -27.31 -52.69
C ASN A 242 -80.76 -27.54 -51.22
N LEU A 243 -80.33 -28.74 -50.83
CA LEU A 243 -79.88 -29.03 -49.46
C LEU A 243 -78.57 -28.30 -49.11
N ILE A 244 -77.69 -28.10 -50.09
CA ILE A 244 -76.47 -27.31 -49.95
C ILE A 244 -76.82 -25.82 -49.86
N GLU A 245 -77.68 -25.31 -50.74
CA GLU A 245 -78.19 -23.93 -50.69
C GLU A 245 -78.94 -23.64 -49.37
N GLU A 246 -79.77 -24.56 -48.89
CA GLU A 246 -80.44 -24.45 -47.58
C GLU A 246 -79.42 -24.44 -46.42
N ALA A 247 -78.33 -25.21 -46.50
CA ALA A 247 -77.25 -25.20 -45.50
C ALA A 247 -76.41 -23.90 -45.51
N PHE A 248 -76.29 -23.25 -46.67
CA PHE A 248 -75.63 -21.95 -46.81
C PHE A 248 -76.58 -20.79 -46.44
N LEU A 249 -77.86 -20.85 -46.80
CA LEU A 249 -78.85 -19.81 -46.48
C LEU A 249 -79.24 -19.80 -45.00
N SER A 250 -79.22 -20.95 -44.32
CA SER A 250 -79.32 -21.01 -42.85
C SER A 250 -78.04 -20.52 -42.14
N GLN A 251 -77.01 -20.13 -42.90
CA GLN A 251 -75.75 -19.55 -42.42
C GLN A 251 -75.71 -18.01 -42.52
N ASP A 252 -76.66 -17.38 -43.21
CA ASP A 252 -76.61 -15.96 -43.57
C ASP A 252 -77.20 -14.97 -42.54
N ASP A 253 -77.83 -15.42 -41.45
CA ASP A 253 -78.39 -14.53 -40.41
C ASP A 253 -77.72 -14.66 -39.03
N GLY A 254 -76.55 -15.28 -38.96
CA GLY A 254 -75.75 -15.31 -37.75
C GLY A 254 -74.41 -15.98 -37.99
N MET A 255 -73.35 -15.18 -37.96
CA MET A 255 -71.98 -15.68 -37.77
C MET A 255 -72.04 -16.79 -36.70
N CYS A 256 -71.56 -17.98 -37.03
CA CYS A 256 -71.57 -19.12 -36.13
C CYS A 256 -71.12 -18.69 -34.71
N GLN A 257 -71.91 -18.96 -33.66
CA GLN A 257 -71.61 -18.52 -32.28
C GLN A 257 -70.20 -18.92 -31.81
N SER A 258 -69.69 -20.06 -32.32
CA SER A 258 -68.30 -20.47 -32.07
C SER A 258 -67.27 -19.55 -32.76
N CYS A 259 -67.57 -19.02 -33.95
CA CYS A 259 -66.72 -18.05 -34.64
C CYS A 259 -66.73 -16.66 -33.97
N GLN A 260 -67.85 -16.25 -33.38
CA GLN A 260 -67.93 -15.01 -32.59
C GLN A 260 -67.13 -15.11 -31.28
N SER A 261 -67.30 -16.22 -30.53
CA SER A 261 -66.49 -16.51 -29.35
C SER A 261 -64.99 -16.53 -29.69
N LEU A 262 -64.60 -17.16 -30.80
CA LEU A 262 -63.20 -17.18 -31.24
C LEU A 262 -62.67 -15.81 -31.63
N ALA A 263 -63.51 -14.89 -32.12
CA ALA A 263 -63.10 -13.53 -32.43
C ALA A 263 -62.88 -12.71 -31.14
N GLU A 264 -63.77 -12.85 -30.15
CA GLU A 264 -63.62 -12.24 -28.82
C GLU A 264 -62.40 -12.82 -28.06
N ASP A 265 -62.17 -14.13 -28.16
CA ASP A 265 -60.98 -14.80 -27.63
C ASP A 265 -59.69 -14.33 -28.31
N ARG A 266 -59.73 -14.08 -29.62
CA ARG A 266 -58.59 -13.48 -30.35
C ARG A 266 -58.31 -12.05 -29.90
N GLU A 267 -59.34 -11.23 -29.74
CA GLU A 267 -59.18 -9.84 -29.29
C GLU A 267 -58.65 -9.77 -27.84
N THR A 268 -59.12 -10.66 -26.95
CA THR A 268 -58.60 -10.75 -25.58
C THR A 268 -57.17 -11.29 -25.55
N LEU A 269 -56.82 -12.28 -26.37
CA LEU A 269 -55.44 -12.74 -26.52
C LEU A 269 -54.51 -11.64 -27.03
N GLU A 270 -54.94 -10.83 -28.00
CA GLU A 270 -54.16 -9.69 -28.48
C GLU A 270 -53.95 -8.63 -27.39
N LYS A 271 -54.97 -8.34 -26.57
CA LYS A 271 -54.86 -7.44 -25.42
C LYS A 271 -53.86 -7.97 -24.39
N VAL A 272 -53.96 -9.24 -24.01
CA VAL A 272 -53.02 -9.90 -23.08
C VAL A 272 -51.60 -9.93 -23.67
N GLN A 273 -51.46 -10.15 -24.98
CA GLN A 273 -50.16 -10.15 -25.65
C GLN A 273 -49.52 -8.76 -25.63
N LYS A 274 -50.30 -7.68 -25.83
CA LYS A 274 -49.82 -6.29 -25.70
C LYS A 274 -49.43 -5.96 -24.26
N GLU A 275 -50.26 -6.32 -23.27
CA GLU A 275 -49.93 -6.14 -21.85
C GLU A 275 -48.65 -6.90 -21.46
N LEU A 276 -48.47 -8.12 -21.97
CA LEU A 276 -47.25 -8.90 -21.75
C LEU A 276 -46.02 -8.26 -22.41
N GLN A 277 -46.17 -7.64 -23.59
CA GLN A 277 -45.11 -6.87 -24.23
C GLN A 277 -44.73 -5.65 -23.40
N GLU A 278 -45.69 -4.86 -22.95
CA GLU A 278 -45.46 -3.68 -22.09
C GLU A 278 -44.78 -4.08 -20.77
N LYS A 279 -45.23 -5.18 -20.14
CA LYS A 279 -44.59 -5.70 -18.92
C LYS A 279 -43.17 -6.20 -19.17
N ASN A 280 -42.91 -6.83 -20.32
CA ASN A 280 -41.55 -7.23 -20.70
C ASN A 280 -40.64 -6.01 -20.92
N GLU A 281 -41.13 -4.94 -21.53
CA GLU A 281 -40.37 -3.69 -21.67
C GLU A 281 -40.12 -3.02 -20.32
N GLU A 282 -41.12 -3.03 -19.42
CA GLU A 282 -40.96 -2.51 -18.06
C GLU A 282 -39.92 -3.32 -17.26
N ILE A 283 -39.92 -4.65 -17.40
CA ILE A 283 -38.90 -5.52 -16.80
C ILE A 283 -37.51 -5.21 -17.38
N LYS A 284 -37.39 -4.99 -18.69
CA LYS A 284 -36.11 -4.60 -19.32
C LYS A 284 -35.58 -3.29 -18.75
N ARG A 285 -36.42 -2.24 -18.68
CA ARG A 285 -36.04 -0.94 -18.09
C ARG A 285 -35.59 -1.10 -16.63
N LYS A 286 -36.34 -1.84 -15.81
CA LYS A 286 -35.95 -2.12 -14.41
C LYS A 286 -34.66 -2.94 -14.32
N THR A 287 -34.42 -3.86 -15.25
CA THR A 287 -33.18 -4.64 -15.30
C THR A 287 -31.97 -3.75 -15.64
N GLU A 288 -32.16 -2.81 -16.56
CA GLU A 288 -31.15 -1.79 -16.91
C GLU A 288 -30.88 -0.87 -15.73
N ASP A 289 -31.90 -0.36 -15.04
CA ASP A 289 -31.74 0.47 -13.83
C ASP A 289 -30.99 -0.27 -12.72
N VAL A 290 -31.35 -1.54 -12.48
CA VAL A 290 -30.63 -2.40 -11.52
C VAL A 290 -29.18 -2.57 -11.95
N SER A 291 -28.90 -2.80 -13.24
CA SER A 291 -27.52 -2.92 -13.74
C SER A 291 -26.71 -1.63 -13.55
N GLN A 292 -27.33 -0.46 -13.76
CA GLN A 292 -26.69 0.84 -13.54
C GLN A 292 -26.41 1.10 -12.06
N LEU A 293 -27.35 0.74 -11.18
CA LEU A 293 -27.18 0.85 -9.73
C LEU A 293 -26.07 -0.09 -9.24
N ILE A 294 -25.99 -1.32 -9.76
CA ILE A 294 -24.90 -2.26 -9.48
C ILE A 294 -23.56 -1.63 -9.91
N ALA A 295 -23.47 -1.10 -11.12
CA ALA A 295 -22.24 -0.44 -11.60
C ALA A 295 -21.83 0.72 -10.69
N LYS A 296 -22.76 1.61 -10.31
CA LYS A 296 -22.49 2.72 -9.37
C LYS A 296 -22.02 2.22 -8.01
N LEU A 297 -22.66 1.18 -7.47
CA LEU A 297 -22.28 0.59 -6.19
C LEU A 297 -20.87 -0.03 -6.26
N THR A 298 -20.54 -0.75 -7.33
CA THR A 298 -19.20 -1.31 -7.52
C THR A 298 -18.11 -0.22 -7.62
N LEU A 299 -18.39 0.91 -8.30
CA LEU A 299 -17.46 2.03 -8.36
C LEU A 299 -17.25 2.67 -6.97
N GLN A 300 -18.33 2.89 -6.23
CA GLN A 300 -18.25 3.40 -4.87
C GLN A 300 -17.49 2.44 -3.93
N GLU A 301 -17.69 1.14 -4.06
CA GLU A 301 -16.94 0.13 -3.31
C GLU A 301 -15.44 0.16 -3.65
N THR A 302 -15.07 0.30 -4.93
CA THR A 302 -13.67 0.44 -5.32
C THR A 302 -13.05 1.72 -4.80
N ASP A 303 -13.77 2.85 -4.85
CA ASP A 303 -13.29 4.12 -4.32
C ASP A 303 -13.10 4.06 -2.79
N LEU A 304 -14.04 3.45 -2.07
CA LEU A 304 -13.92 3.23 -0.63
C LEU A 304 -12.74 2.33 -0.29
N ASN A 305 -12.48 1.29 -1.08
CA ASN A 305 -11.32 0.43 -0.88
C ASN A 305 -10.01 1.17 -1.14
N ALA A 306 -9.91 1.96 -2.22
CA ALA A 306 -8.74 2.79 -2.51
C ALA A 306 -8.48 3.84 -1.40
N LEU A 307 -9.54 4.47 -0.87
CA LEU A 307 -9.42 5.39 0.27
C LEU A 307 -9.00 4.67 1.56
N ARG A 308 -9.48 3.45 1.80
CA ARG A 308 -9.06 2.62 2.94
C ARG A 308 -7.58 2.25 2.83
N GLU A 309 -7.13 1.81 1.66
CA GLU A 309 -5.73 1.46 1.39
C GLU A 309 -4.81 2.68 1.56
N SER A 310 -5.20 3.85 1.05
CA SER A 310 -4.44 5.10 1.25
C SER A 310 -4.34 5.49 2.74
N ARG A 311 -5.44 5.35 3.49
CA ARG A 311 -5.44 5.58 4.94
C ARG A 311 -4.55 4.58 5.68
N ASP A 312 -4.61 3.31 5.34
CA ASP A 312 -3.79 2.26 5.95
C ASP A 312 -2.30 2.47 5.62
N GLN A 313 -1.98 2.92 4.41
CA GLN A 313 -0.63 3.30 4.00
C GLN A 313 -0.10 4.48 4.83
N LEU A 314 -0.88 5.56 4.94
CA LEU A 314 -0.51 6.73 5.76
C LEU A 314 -0.35 6.36 7.24
N GLN A 315 -1.22 5.49 7.75
CA GLN A 315 -1.13 4.99 9.11
C GLN A 315 0.16 4.19 9.33
N SER A 316 0.53 3.31 8.39
CA SER A 316 1.79 2.58 8.44
C SER A 316 3.01 3.50 8.37
N ASP A 317 2.99 4.54 7.53
CA ASP A 317 4.08 5.50 7.42
C ASP A 317 4.25 6.33 8.72
N LEU A 318 3.13 6.69 9.36
CA LEU A 318 3.13 7.35 10.67
C LEU A 318 3.69 6.43 11.76
N ASP A 319 3.27 5.17 11.80
CA ASP A 319 3.77 4.18 12.75
C ASP A 319 5.28 3.93 12.54
N ASN A 320 5.73 3.81 11.30
CA ASN A 320 7.15 3.67 10.96
C ASN A 320 7.95 4.90 11.38
N SER A 321 7.43 6.11 11.16
CA SER A 321 8.05 7.36 11.61
C SER A 321 8.10 7.46 13.14
N ALA A 322 7.05 7.06 13.83
CA ALA A 322 6.99 7.02 15.29
C ALA A 322 8.01 6.03 15.85
N LEU A 323 8.06 4.80 15.29
CA LEU A 323 9.06 3.80 15.66
C LEU A 323 10.49 4.29 15.40
N ALA A 324 10.74 4.98 14.28
CA ALA A 324 12.04 5.58 14.00
C ALA A 324 12.44 6.66 15.03
N LYS A 325 11.50 7.54 15.41
CA LYS A 325 11.72 8.53 16.46
C LYS A 325 11.98 7.88 17.82
N ASP A 326 11.21 6.86 18.19
CA ASP A 326 11.40 6.12 19.43
C ASP A 326 12.77 5.42 19.50
N GLN A 327 13.24 4.87 18.37
CA GLN A 327 14.59 4.31 18.28
C GLN A 327 15.68 5.37 18.46
N ILE A 328 15.49 6.57 17.89
CA ILE A 328 16.42 7.69 18.08
C ILE A 328 16.44 8.12 19.55
N VAL A 329 15.28 8.25 20.19
CA VAL A 329 15.17 8.60 21.61
C VAL A 329 15.86 7.55 22.48
N LYS A 330 15.62 6.25 22.25
CA LYS A 330 16.30 5.16 22.98
C LYS A 330 17.82 5.24 22.84
N LYS A 331 18.33 5.39 21.62
CA LYS A 331 19.78 5.56 21.39
C LYS A 331 20.33 6.80 22.10
N ALA A 332 19.61 7.92 22.10
CA ALA A 332 20.03 9.12 22.82
C ALA A 332 20.08 8.90 24.34
N TRP A 333 19.14 8.14 24.90
CA TRP A 333 19.15 7.76 26.31
C TRP A 333 20.34 6.85 26.63
N GLU A 334 20.60 5.82 25.83
CA GLU A 334 21.77 4.94 26.00
C GLU A 334 23.09 5.70 25.96
N VAL A 335 23.25 6.63 25.01
CA VAL A 335 24.45 7.47 24.91
C VAL A 335 24.61 8.36 26.14
N ARG A 336 23.53 8.98 26.60
CA ARG A 336 23.55 9.80 27.83
C ARG A 336 23.92 8.94 29.03
N ASP A 337 23.30 7.79 29.20
CA ASP A 337 23.52 6.91 30.35
C ASP A 337 24.96 6.36 30.35
N GLN A 338 25.50 6.03 29.17
CA GLN A 338 26.90 5.65 29.01
C GLN A 338 27.85 6.81 29.34
N ALA A 339 27.53 8.04 28.94
CA ALA A 339 28.31 9.23 29.29
C ALA A 339 28.28 9.51 30.80
N VAL A 340 27.12 9.37 31.44
CA VAL A 340 26.96 9.49 32.90
C VAL A 340 27.76 8.41 33.62
N ALA A 341 27.73 7.15 33.15
CA ALA A 341 28.52 6.07 33.72
C ALA A 341 30.03 6.35 33.63
N ARG A 342 30.52 6.83 32.47
CA ARG A 342 31.93 7.24 32.30
C ARG A 342 32.30 8.39 33.23
N LYS A 343 31.44 9.40 33.34
CA LYS A 343 31.66 10.53 34.26
C LYS A 343 31.78 10.05 35.70
N ASN A 344 30.85 9.22 36.17
CA ASN A 344 30.86 8.69 37.54
C ASN A 344 32.12 7.83 37.78
N ALA A 345 32.56 7.04 36.81
CA ALA A 345 33.79 6.26 36.93
C ALA A 345 35.03 7.15 37.13
N VAL A 346 35.17 8.20 36.30
CA VAL A 346 36.28 9.17 36.44
C VAL A 346 36.18 9.94 37.76
N GLU A 347 34.98 10.30 38.23
CA GLU A 347 34.80 10.95 39.53
C GLU A 347 35.22 10.05 40.71
N ILE A 348 34.95 8.74 40.63
CA ILE A 348 35.39 7.76 41.62
C ILE A 348 36.93 7.63 41.60
N GLU A 349 37.54 7.54 40.42
CA GLU A 349 39.00 7.50 40.29
C GLU A 349 39.67 8.78 40.79
N LEU A 350 39.06 9.94 40.53
CA LEU A 350 39.53 11.23 41.04
C LEU A 350 39.44 11.29 42.57
N ALA A 351 38.37 10.78 43.17
CA ALA A 351 38.25 10.69 44.62
C ALA A 351 39.32 9.76 45.21
N ARG A 352 39.59 8.63 44.55
CA ARG A 352 40.63 7.66 44.96
C ARG A 352 42.03 8.27 44.92
N THR A 353 42.42 8.88 43.81
CA THR A 353 43.72 9.55 43.68
C THR A 353 43.88 10.68 44.69
N ARG A 354 42.81 11.42 45.00
CA ARG A 354 42.84 12.45 46.06
C ARG A 354 43.08 11.85 47.45
N ILE A 355 42.48 10.70 47.77
CA ILE A 355 42.75 9.96 49.00
C ILE A 355 44.21 9.50 49.03
N ASP A 356 44.72 8.94 47.93
CA ASP A 356 46.11 8.48 47.83
C ASP A 356 47.11 9.62 48.05
N VAL A 357 46.86 10.81 47.48
CA VAL A 357 47.67 12.02 47.70
C VAL A 357 47.64 12.43 49.18
N MET A 358 46.46 12.43 49.82
CA MET A 358 46.35 12.74 51.25
C MET A 358 47.12 11.73 52.11
N HIS A 359 47.07 10.45 51.76
CA HIS A 359 47.78 9.39 52.47
C HIS A 359 49.31 9.52 52.33
N ILE A 360 49.80 9.71 51.11
CA ILE A 360 51.23 9.93 50.83
C ILE A 360 51.73 11.19 51.54
N ASN A 361 50.95 12.26 51.57
CA ASN A 361 51.32 13.48 52.28
C ASN A 361 51.40 13.26 53.80
N SER A 362 50.48 12.48 54.38
CA SER A 362 50.56 12.07 55.80
C SER A 362 51.83 11.28 56.08
N GLN A 363 52.14 10.27 55.25
CA GLN A 363 53.37 9.49 55.38
C GLN A 363 54.63 10.36 55.26
N LEU A 364 54.63 11.33 54.35
CA LEU A 364 55.74 12.27 54.19
C LEU A 364 55.92 13.14 55.44
N MET A 365 54.83 13.65 56.01
CA MET A 365 54.87 14.44 57.25
C MET A 365 55.40 13.60 58.42
N GLU A 366 55.00 12.34 58.55
CA GLU A 366 55.52 11.41 59.56
C GLU A 366 57.03 11.16 59.36
N ALA A 367 57.48 10.94 58.12
CA ALA A 367 58.90 10.73 57.82
C ALA A 367 59.74 11.98 58.10
N VAL A 368 59.22 13.18 57.79
CA VAL A 368 59.87 14.45 58.13
C VAL A 368 59.96 14.62 59.64
N GLN A 369 58.88 14.32 60.38
CA GLN A 369 58.86 14.40 61.84
C GLN A 369 59.89 13.46 62.47
N GLN A 370 59.95 12.19 62.04
CA GLN A 370 60.96 11.23 62.49
C GLN A 370 62.38 11.71 62.17
N LYS A 371 62.61 12.28 60.98
CA LYS A 371 63.92 12.85 60.60
C LYS A 371 64.31 14.03 61.50
N VAL A 372 63.36 14.91 61.83
CA VAL A 372 63.58 16.03 62.74
C VAL A 372 63.94 15.51 64.13
N GLU A 373 63.21 14.54 64.67
CA GLU A 373 63.49 13.94 65.98
C GLU A 373 64.88 13.30 66.04
N LEU A 374 65.27 12.52 65.02
CA LEU A 374 66.61 11.94 64.94
C LEU A 374 67.70 13.02 64.82
N SER A 375 67.44 14.11 64.09
CA SER A 375 68.39 15.23 63.99
C SER A 375 68.58 15.95 65.34
N GLN A 376 67.51 16.16 66.10
CA GLN A 376 67.56 16.73 67.45
C GLN A 376 68.31 15.82 68.41
N GLN A 377 68.05 14.50 68.36
CA GLN A 377 68.81 13.53 69.14
C GLN A 377 70.30 13.58 68.79
N LEU A 378 70.67 13.62 67.51
CA LEU A 378 72.08 13.74 67.10
C LEU A 378 72.73 15.03 67.60
N GLU A 379 72.02 16.15 67.61
CA GLU A 379 72.51 17.41 68.19
C GLU A 379 72.72 17.29 69.71
N GLN A 380 71.80 16.64 70.42
CA GLN A 380 71.94 16.33 71.84
C GLN A 380 73.19 15.48 72.11
N TRP A 381 73.37 14.39 71.37
CA TRP A 381 74.55 13.52 71.48
C TRP A 381 75.85 14.25 71.16
N LYS A 382 75.85 15.17 70.19
CA LYS A 382 77.01 16.03 69.88
C LYS A 382 77.35 16.92 71.07
N MET A 383 76.37 17.61 71.64
CA MET A 383 76.56 18.47 72.81
C MET A 383 77.10 17.68 74.02
N ASP A 384 76.53 16.51 74.29
CA ASP A 384 76.98 15.64 75.40
C ASP A 384 78.42 15.16 75.20
N MET A 385 78.80 14.80 73.96
CA MET A 385 80.18 14.44 73.63
C MET A 385 81.15 15.61 73.77
N GLU A 386 80.79 16.81 73.32
CA GLU A 386 81.59 18.03 73.51
C GLU A 386 81.82 18.32 75.00
N VAL A 387 80.77 18.22 75.83
CA VAL A 387 80.88 18.40 77.28
C VAL A 387 81.78 17.33 77.92
N LEU A 388 81.68 16.07 77.49
CA LEU A 388 82.55 15.00 77.97
C LEU A 388 84.02 15.23 77.60
N LEU A 389 84.28 15.66 76.35
CA LEU A 389 85.62 16.02 75.89
C LEU A 389 86.18 17.21 76.67
N ASP A 390 85.40 18.29 76.84
CA ASP A 390 85.77 19.46 77.63
C ASP A 390 86.10 19.08 79.08
N ASN A 391 85.29 18.22 79.69
CA ASN A 391 85.54 17.72 81.04
C ASN A 391 86.81 16.87 81.10
N GLN A 392 87.08 16.06 80.08
CA GLN A 392 88.29 15.24 80.01
C GLN A 392 89.54 16.12 79.83
N VAL A 393 89.48 17.14 78.98
CA VAL A 393 90.54 18.14 78.78
C VAL A 393 90.79 18.93 80.07
N LYS A 394 89.74 19.46 80.71
CA LYS A 394 89.85 20.15 82.01
C LYS A 394 90.45 19.26 83.09
N LYS A 395 90.07 17.99 83.17
CA LYS A 395 90.68 17.01 84.10
C LYS A 395 92.16 16.84 83.81
N LYS A 396 92.54 16.60 82.54
CA LYS A 396 93.94 16.45 82.14
C LYS A 396 94.78 17.69 82.47
N LEU A 397 94.27 18.89 82.16
CA LEU A 397 94.93 20.16 82.52
C LEU A 397 95.13 20.29 84.03
N LYS A 398 94.10 19.99 84.85
CA LYS A 398 94.22 20.02 86.32
C LYS A 398 95.23 18.99 86.86
N THR A 399 95.25 17.78 86.31
CA THR A 399 96.24 16.76 86.69
C THR A 399 97.65 17.21 86.32
N GLN A 400 97.83 17.78 85.14
CA GLN A 400 99.10 18.30 84.66
C GLN A 400 99.58 19.50 85.49
N GLU A 401 98.69 20.44 85.83
CA GLU A 401 98.99 21.54 86.75
C GLU A 401 99.37 21.04 88.16
N GLN A 402 98.75 19.97 88.65
CA GLN A 402 99.11 19.36 89.93
C GLN A 402 100.47 18.66 89.86
N GLU A 403 100.80 18.01 88.74
CA GLU A 403 102.12 17.43 88.49
C GLU A 403 103.20 18.51 88.37
N ASP A 404 102.93 19.61 87.66
CA ASP A 404 103.81 20.78 87.55
C ASP A 404 104.02 21.47 88.91
N LYS A 405 102.98 21.57 89.74
CA LYS A 405 103.09 22.09 91.11
C LYS A 405 103.89 21.16 92.01
N LYS A 406 103.75 19.84 91.87
CA LYS A 406 104.57 18.85 92.60
C LYS A 406 106.03 18.89 92.18
N GLN A 407 106.32 19.06 90.88
CA GLN A 407 107.69 19.23 90.37
C GLN A 407 108.33 20.55 90.83
N LYS A 408 107.55 21.65 90.94
CA LYS A 408 108.02 22.92 91.54
C LYS A 408 108.26 22.82 93.06
N SER A 409 107.50 22.03 93.80
CA SER A 409 107.76 21.81 95.24
C SER A 409 108.94 20.89 95.53
N GLN A 410 109.48 20.18 94.52
CA GLN A 410 110.64 19.29 94.66
C GLN A 410 111.96 19.95 94.22
N THR A 411 111.93 21.21 93.75
CA THR A 411 113.11 21.96 93.27
C THR A 411 113.61 23.05 94.24
N ASP A 412 113.05 23.15 95.46
CA ASP A 412 113.35 24.23 96.42
C ASP A 412 113.99 23.76 97.76
N VAL A 413 114.75 22.66 97.74
CA VAL A 413 115.66 22.30 98.85
C VAL A 413 117.02 21.88 98.31
N SER A 414 117.94 22.85 98.20
CA SER A 414 119.41 22.78 98.40
C SER A 414 120.20 23.65 97.39
N LEU A 415 120.71 24.79 97.87
CA LEU A 415 121.93 25.50 97.41
C LEU A 415 123.14 24.53 97.60
N ASP A 416 124.22 24.41 96.83
CA ASP A 416 124.97 25.23 95.86
C ASP A 416 125.92 24.28 95.02
N PRO A 417 126.75 24.74 94.04
CA PRO A 417 127.05 24.07 92.74
C PRO A 417 128.52 23.52 92.61
N PRO A 418 129.16 23.23 91.42
CA PRO A 418 128.81 22.93 90.00
C PRO A 418 129.54 21.60 89.52
N PRO A 419 129.93 21.29 88.23
CA PRO A 419 129.60 21.82 86.90
C PRO A 419 129.25 20.78 85.78
N THR A 420 128.74 21.34 84.67
CA THR A 420 129.04 21.03 83.26
C THR A 420 128.42 19.85 82.48
N LYS A 421 127.55 20.28 81.55
CA LYS A 421 127.56 20.06 80.08
C LYS A 421 127.09 18.71 79.53
N ARG A 422 125.93 18.78 78.88
CA ARG A 422 125.51 18.25 77.55
C ARG A 422 124.03 18.71 77.40
N GLN A 423 123.45 19.02 76.26
CA GLN A 423 123.74 18.66 74.89
C GLN A 423 122.94 19.56 73.94
N ASN A 424 123.37 19.48 72.69
CA ASN A 424 122.94 20.23 71.53
C ASN A 424 121.68 19.63 70.88
N SER A 425 121.10 20.42 69.98
CA SER A 425 120.15 20.10 68.88
C SER A 425 118.69 19.83 69.27
N LYS A 426 117.75 20.74 68.97
CA LYS A 426 117.20 21.11 67.64
C LYS A 426 116.60 19.93 66.86
N GLY A 427 115.31 19.71 67.10
CA GLY A 427 114.26 19.98 66.10
C GLY A 427 113.89 18.83 65.16
N LYS A 428 112.58 18.81 64.83
CA LYS A 428 111.80 18.05 63.81
C LYS A 428 110.75 17.17 64.49
N LEU A 429 109.51 17.04 64.03
CA LEU A 429 108.75 17.61 62.92
C LEU A 429 107.30 17.11 63.15
N PHE A 430 106.29 17.89 62.78
CA PHE A 430 104.90 17.43 62.68
C PHE A 430 104.72 16.32 61.64
N ARG A 431 103.86 15.31 61.92
CA ARG A 431 102.88 14.66 61.01
C ARG A 431 101.74 14.06 61.86
N LEU A 432 100.53 14.63 61.80
CA LEU A 432 99.41 14.28 60.90
C LEU A 432 98.70 12.96 61.24
N TRP A 433 97.48 13.10 61.75
CA TRP A 433 96.36 12.17 61.58
C TRP A 433 95.17 13.00 61.06
N ARG A 434 94.88 12.92 59.76
CA ARG A 434 93.60 12.53 59.16
C ARG A 434 93.73 12.53 57.65
#